data_AF-A0A1X4I3F6-F1
#
_entry.id   AF-A0A1X4I3F6-F1
#
_cell.length_a   1.000
_cell.length_b   1.000
_cell.length_c   1.000
_cell.angle_alpha   90.00
_cell.angle_beta   90.00
_cell.angle_gamma   90.00
#
_symmetry.space_group_name_H-M   'P 1'
#
loop_
_entity.id
_entity.type
_entity.pdbx_description
1 polymer ?
#
loop_
_entity_poly.entity_id
_entity_poly.type
_entity_poly.pdbx_seq_one_letter_code
_entity_poly.pdbx_strand_id
1 'polypeptide(L)' 'MSDRQVINGMVYKIRTGISWRDLPERYGPWQTVYTRFRRYAIDGVFTRALQQIQAR' A
#
# COMPACT_ATOMS: atom_id res chain seq x y z
N MET A 1 6.98 0.69 -13.05
CA MET A 1 6.22 1.37 -11.98
C MET A 1 7.16 1.61 -10.81
N SER A 2 7.22 2.83 -10.26
CA SER A 2 8.14 3.09 -9.15
C SER A 2 7.58 2.57 -7.83
N ASP A 3 8.45 2.21 -6.88
CA ASP A 3 8.03 1.80 -5.53
C ASP A 3 7.21 2.89 -4.84
N ARG A 4 7.63 4.16 -4.99
CA ARG A 4 6.89 5.33 -4.51
C ARG A 4 5.47 5.40 -5.07
N GLN A 5 5.28 5.11 -6.35
CA GLN A 5 3.96 5.12 -6.98
C GLN A 5 3.04 4.06 -6.37
N VAL A 6 3.54 2.85 -6.15
CA VAL A 6 2.77 1.76 -5.50
C VAL A 6 2.42 2.12 -4.06
N ILE A 7 3.41 2.57 -3.27
CA ILE A 7 3.20 2.95 -1.87
C ILE A 7 2.17 4.07 -1.78
N ASN A 8 2.23 5.07 -2.65
CA ASN A 8 1.22 6.12 -2.71
C ASN A 8 -0.18 5.57 -3.03
N GLY A 9 -0.29 4.55 -3.89
CA GLY A 9 -1.55 3.85 -4.15
C GLY A 9 -2.09 3.12 -2.92
N MET A 10 -1.22 2.45 -2.16
CA MET A 10 -1.60 1.80 -0.89
C MET A 10 -2.10 2.84 0.12
N VAL A 11 -1.36 3.94 0.31
CA VAL A 11 -1.73 5.03 1.23
C VAL A 11 -3.05 5.66 0.83
N TYR A 12 -3.28 5.88 -0.47
CA TYR A 12 -4.54 6.42 -0.97
C TYR A 12 -5.72 5.50 -0.64
N LYS A 13 -5.60 4.19 -0.89
CA LYS A 13 -6.63 3.20 -0.54
C LYS A 13 -6.94 3.19 0.95
N ILE A 14 -5.92 3.24 1.81
CA ILE A 14 -6.09 3.25 3.27
C ILE A 14 -6.82 4.52 3.73
N ARG A 15 -6.43 5.69 3.20
CA ARG A 15 -7.01 6.98 3.59
C ARG A 15 -8.45 7.20 3.12
N THR A 16 -8.81 6.65 1.97
CA THR A 16 -10.10 6.92 1.32
C THR A 16 -11.11 5.79 1.44
N GLY A 17 -10.66 4.55 1.70
CA GLY A 17 -11.54 3.39 1.83
C GLY A 17 -12.09 2.84 0.51
N ILE A 18 -11.86 3.48 -0.63
CA ILE A 18 -12.42 3.10 -1.96
C ILE A 18 -12.20 1.62 -2.32
N SER A 19 -12.98 1.03 -3.22
CA SER A 19 -12.66 -0.32 -3.70
C SER A 19 -11.28 -0.36 -4.35
N TRP A 20 -10.60 -1.52 -4.32
CA TRP A 20 -9.34 -1.69 -5.06
C TRP A 20 -9.54 -1.42 -6.55
N ARG A 21 -10.68 -1.84 -7.12
CA ARG A 21 -11.00 -1.65 -8.54
C ARG A 21 -11.14 -0.18 -8.94
N ASP A 22 -11.40 0.70 -7.97
CA ASP A 22 -11.60 2.14 -8.20
C ASP A 22 -10.31 2.94 -7.96
N LEU A 23 -9.17 2.26 -7.78
CA LEU A 23 -7.89 2.92 -7.54
C LEU A 23 -7.53 3.82 -8.73
N PRO A 24 -7.20 5.10 -8.50
CA PRO A 24 -6.82 6.00 -9.59
C PRO A 24 -5.64 5.48 -10.40
N GLU A 25 -5.76 5.51 -11.73
CA GLU A 25 -4.76 4.97 -12.68
C GLU A 25 -3.36 5.58 -12.51
N ARG A 26 -3.25 6.80 -11.95
CA ARG A 26 -1.96 7.43 -11.61
C ARG A 26 -1.11 6.57 -10.67
N TYR A 27 -1.72 5.67 -9.88
CA TYR A 27 -1.01 4.74 -9.00
C TYR A 27 -0.66 3.40 -9.68
N GLY A 28 -1.07 3.24 -10.94
CA GLY A 28 -0.89 2.05 -11.74
C GLY A 28 -1.99 1.01 -11.53
N PRO A 29 -1.84 -0.20 -12.13
CA PRO A 29 -2.85 -1.23 -12.07
C PRO A 29 -3.16 -1.65 -10.64
N TRP A 30 -4.45 -1.65 -10.28
CA TRP A 30 -4.87 -1.96 -8.92
C TRP A 30 -4.44 -3.36 -8.47
N GLN A 31 -4.35 -4.32 -9.39
CA GLN A 31 -3.90 -5.69 -9.12
C GLN A 31 -2.46 -5.71 -8.61
N THR A 32 -1.58 -4.87 -9.18
CA THR A 32 -0.18 -4.75 -8.78
C THR A 32 -0.08 -4.15 -7.38
N VAL A 33 -0.83 -3.08 -7.13
CA VAL A 33 -0.87 -2.41 -5.81
C VAL A 33 -1.42 -3.36 -4.75
N TYR A 34 -2.53 -4.04 -5.05
CA TYR A 34 -3.15 -5.04 -4.17
C TYR A 34 -2.20 -6.20 -3.87
N THR A 35 -1.54 -6.78 -4.89
CA THR A 35 -0.62 -7.90 -4.71
C THR A 35 0.55 -7.53 -3.78
N ARG A 36 1.13 -6.34 -3.98
CA ARG A 36 2.20 -5.85 -3.10
C ARG A 36 1.69 -5.55 -1.69
N PHE A 37 0.51 -4.93 -1.57
CA PHE A 37 -0.11 -4.64 -0.28
C PHE A 37 -0.34 -5.93 0.52
N ARG A 38 -0.91 -6.95 -0.13
CA ARG A 38 -1.15 -8.26 0.47
C ARG A 38 0.16 -8.93 0.90
N ARG A 39 1.19 -8.88 0.07
CA ARG A 39 2.52 -9.40 0.42
C ARG A 39 3.09 -8.69 1.65
N TYR A 40 3.04 -7.36 1.71
CA TYR A 40 3.51 -6.60 2.88
C TYR A 40 2.75 -6.91 4.16
N ALA A 41 1.43 -7.14 4.06
CA ALA A 41 0.62 -7.55 5.20
C ALA A 41 1.02 -8.94 5.70
N ILE A 42 1.20 -9.91 4.80
CA ILE A 42 1.62 -11.28 5.15
C ILE A 42 3.04 -11.29 5.72
N ASP A 43 3.96 -10.54 5.12
CA ASP A 43 5.36 -10.48 5.53
C ASP A 43 5.56 -9.61 6.79
N GLY A 44 4.49 -9.07 7.39
CA GLY A 44 4.56 -8.23 8.58
C GLY A 44 5.35 -6.93 8.39
N VAL A 45 5.44 -6.42 7.15
CA VAL A 45 6.18 -5.19 6.83
C VAL A 45 5.56 -3.99 7.56
N PHE A 46 4.23 -3.90 7.56
CA PHE A 46 3.53 -2.80 8.24
C PHE A 46 3.75 -2.83 9.76
N THR A 47 3.72 -4.02 10.36
CA THR A 47 3.98 -4.20 11.79
C THR A 47 5.38 -3.73 12.16
N ARG A 48 6.40 -4.16 11.40
CA ARG A 48 7.79 -3.76 11.62
C ARG A 48 7.99 -2.25 11.43
N ALA A 49 7.37 -1.66 10.42
CA ALA A 49 7.43 -0.22 10.20
C ALA A 49 6.79 0.56 11.36
N LEU A 50 5.63 0.11 11.85
CA LEU A 50 4.96 0.74 12.99
C LEU A 50 5.82 0.64 14.26
N GLN A 51 6.38 -0.53 14.55
CA GLN A 51 7.29 -0.73 15.69
C GLN A 51 8.49 0.21 15.63
N GLN A 52 9.10 0.39 14.46
CA GLN A 52 10.23 1.31 14.28
C GLN A 52 9.85 2.77 14.50
N ILE A 53 8.64 3.18 14.11
CA ILE A 53 8.14 4.55 14.32
C ILE A 53 7.81 4.78 15.81
N GLN A 54 7.24 3.79 16.50
CA GLN A 54 6.86 3.87 17.92
C GLN A 54 8.03 3.73 18.89
N ALA A 55 9.11 3.08 18.47
CA ALA A 55 10.34 2.95 19.27
C ALA A 55 11.17 4.24 19.34
N ARG A 56 10.65 5.34 18.79
CA ARG A 56 11.29 6.66 18.73
C ARG A 56 10.43 7.68 19.47
#